data_AF-A0A699QXL7-F1
#
_entry.id   AF-A0A699QXL7-F1
#
_cell.length_a   1.000
_cell.length_b   1.000
_cell.length_c   1.000
_cell.angle_alpha   90.00
_cell.angle_beta   90.00
_cell.angle_gamma   90.00
#
_symmetry.space_group_name_H-M   'P 1'
#
loop_
_entity.id
_entity.type
_entity.pdbx_description
1 polymer ?
#
loop_
_entity_poly.entity_id
_entity_poly.type
_entity_poly.pdbx_seq_one_letter_code
_entity_poly.pdbx_strand_id
1 'polypeptide(L)'
;DIISAIEFDKTGDHLATGDRGGRVVLFERTDRINDGAHRRVLEGMDCSSSRHPEFRYRTEFQSHEPEFDYLKSLEIEEKINKIRWCHTSNGAMFLLSTNDKTV
;
A
#
# COMPACT_ATOMS: atom_id res chain seq x y z
N ASP A 1 4.83 6.63 13.48
CA ASP A 1 4.74 5.34 12.77
C ASP A 1 6.02 5.06 12.00
N ILE A 2 6.50 3.81 12.04
CA ILE A 2 7.68 3.37 11.28
C ILE A 2 7.17 2.40 10.23
N ILE A 3 7.29 2.78 8.95
CA ILE A 3 6.94 1.92 7.83
C ILE A 3 7.91 0.74 7.79
N SER A 4 7.37 -0.48 7.80
CA SER A 4 8.13 -1.73 7.80
C SER A 4 7.97 -2.51 6.50
N ALA A 5 6.87 -2.31 5.77
CA ALA A 5 6.60 -2.96 4.49
C ALA A 5 5.96 -1.99 3.50
N ILE A 6 6.24 -2.17 2.21
CA ILE A 6 5.65 -1.38 1.13
C ILE A 6 5.50 -2.24 -0.11
N GLU A 7 4.38 -2.10 -0.82
CA GLU A 7 4.18 -2.79 -2.09
C GLU A 7 3.19 -2.07 -3.00
N PHE A 8 3.54 -2.01 -4.28
CA PHE A 8 2.66 -1.59 -5.36
C PHE A 8 1.89 -2.78 -5.92
N ASP A 9 0.64 -2.56 -6.34
CA ASP A 9 -0.05 -3.49 -7.22
C ASP A 9 0.70 -3.59 -8.57
N LYS A 10 0.48 -4.68 -9.30
CA LYS A 10 1.02 -4.94 -10.64
C LYS A 10 0.74 -3.81 -11.63
N THR A 11 -0.39 -3.11 -11.48
CA THR A 11 -0.74 -1.95 -12.32
C THR A 11 0.04 -0.69 -11.96
N GLY A 12 0.53 -0.60 -10.72
CA GLY A 12 1.11 0.61 -10.13
C GLY A 12 0.07 1.67 -9.73
N ASP A 13 -1.23 1.38 -9.82
CA ASP A 13 -2.30 2.33 -9.48
C ASP A 13 -2.59 2.36 -7.96
N HIS A 14 -2.24 1.29 -7.25
CA HIS A 14 -2.41 1.17 -5.81
C HIS A 14 -1.08 0.91 -5.10
N LEU A 15 -0.93 1.53 -3.93
CA LEU A 15 0.21 1.40 -3.05
C LEU A 15 -0.28 1.02 -1.65
N ALA A 16 0.25 -0.06 -1.10
CA ALA A 16 0.02 -0.46 0.28
C ALA A 16 1.29 -0.25 1.09
N THR A 17 1.15 0.29 2.29
CA THR A 17 2.21 0.42 3.29
C THR A 17 1.78 -0.26 4.58
N GLY A 18 2.69 -0.99 5.22
CA GLY A 18 2.51 -1.55 6.55
C GLY A 18 3.48 -0.91 7.52
N ASP A 19 3.04 -0.66 8.75
CA ASP A 19 3.90 -0.15 9.81
C ASP A 19 4.23 -1.20 10.88
N ARG A 20 5.17 -0.85 11.77
CA ARG A 20 5.54 -1.68 12.93
C ARG A 20 4.38 -1.84 13.93
N GLY A 21 3.39 -0.95 13.90
CA GLY A 21 2.22 -0.99 14.77
C GLY A 21 1.06 -1.82 14.20
N GLY A 22 1.29 -2.66 13.19
CA GLY A 22 0.30 -3.60 12.68
C GLY A 22 -0.76 -2.99 11.77
N ARG A 23 -0.64 -1.72 11.38
CA ARG A 23 -1.61 -1.05 10.53
C ARG A 23 -1.19 -1.06 9.06
N VAL A 24 -2.15 -1.33 8.18
CA VAL A 24 -2.01 -1.21 6.73
C VAL A 24 -2.68 0.08 6.27
N VAL A 25 -1.97 0.86 5.45
CA VAL A 25 -2.49 2.07 4.81
C VAL A 25 -2.44 1.91 3.29
N LEU A 26 -3.54 2.23 2.62
CA LEU A 26 -3.70 2.13 1.18
C LEU A 26 -3.74 3.51 0.55
N PHE A 27 -3.04 3.65 -0.57
CA PHE A 27 -3.01 4.84 -1.40
C PHE A 27 -3.38 4.49 -2.84
N GLU A 28 -3.93 5.47 -3.56
CA GLU A 28 -4.32 5.37 -4.95
C GLU A 28 -3.69 6.50 -5.76
N ARG A 29 -3.24 6.17 -6.96
CA ARG A 29 -2.55 7.07 -7.87
C ARG A 29 -3.51 8.10 -8.47
N THR A 30 -3.15 9.38 -8.46
CA THR A 30 -4.03 10.49 -8.89
C THR A 30 -3.70 11.09 -10.26
N ASP A 31 -2.54 10.79 -10.84
CA ASP A 31 -2.10 11.37 -12.12
C ASP A 31 -2.92 10.88 -13.33
N ARG A 32 -3.35 9.61 -13.36
CA ARG A 32 -4.18 9.04 -14.46
C ARG A 32 -5.57 9.67 -14.57
N ILE A 33 -6.11 10.18 -13.47
CA ILE A 33 -7.42 10.85 -13.44
C ILE A 33 -7.34 12.22 -14.13
N ASN A 34 -6.15 12.83 -14.15
CA ASN A 34 -5.92 14.17 -14.69
C ASN A 34 -5.44 14.18 -16.16
N ASP A 35 -5.21 13.00 -16.77
CA ASP A 35 -4.81 12.90 -18.18
C ASP A 35 -5.89 13.44 -19.15
N GLY A 36 -7.16 13.46 -18.73
CA GLY A 36 -8.25 14.11 -19.48
C GLY A 36 -8.18 15.64 -19.53
N ALA A 37 -7.41 16.28 -18.64
CA ALA A 37 -7.22 17.73 -18.59
C ALA A 37 -5.98 18.19 -19.38
N HIS A 38 -5.12 17.27 -19.84
CA HIS A 38 -3.86 17.58 -20.52
C HIS A 38 -4.01 17.91 -22.02
N ARG A 39 -5.22 17.88 -22.60
CA ARG A 39 -5.52 18.41 -23.95
C ARG A 39 -5.58 19.95 -23.99
N ARG A 40 -4.80 20.64 -23.16
CA ARG A 40 -4.48 22.08 -23.30
C ARG A 40 -3.00 22.38 -23.06
N VAL A 41 -2.14 21.35 -22.99
CA VAL A 41 -0.70 21.50 -22.77
C VAL A 41 0.08 20.78 -23.89
N LEU A 42 -0.39 20.90 -25.14
CA LEU A 42 0.37 20.50 -26.32
C LEU A 42 1.35 21.60 -26.78
N GLU A 43 1.47 22.70 -26.04
CA GLU A 43 2.39 23.82 -26.33
C GLU A 43 3.67 23.82 -25.44
N GLY A 44 3.94 22.76 -24.67
CA GLY A 44 5.10 22.66 -23.79
C GLY A 44 5.79 21.29 -23.88
N MET A 45 6.23 20.92 -25.07
CA MET A 45 6.74 19.58 -25.41
C MET A 45 8.20 19.33 -25.01
N ASP A 46 8.66 19.75 -23.82
CA ASP A 46 10.06 19.50 -23.38
C ASP A 46 10.20 18.96 -21.95
N CYS A 47 9.12 18.66 -21.21
CA CYS A 47 9.25 18.27 -19.80
C CYS A 47 8.09 17.44 -19.19
N SER A 48 7.45 16.55 -19.97
CA SER A 48 6.40 15.65 -19.45
C SER A 48 6.93 14.37 -18.79
N SER A 49 8.24 14.11 -18.84
CA SER A 49 8.88 12.92 -18.27
C SER A 49 9.39 13.08 -16.82
N SER A 50 9.11 14.22 -16.15
CA SER A 50 9.69 14.58 -14.85
C SER A 50 8.70 14.71 -13.68
N ARG A 51 7.40 14.44 -13.89
CA ARG A 51 6.43 14.47 -12.79
C ARG A 51 6.42 13.12 -12.08
N HIS A 52 6.82 13.13 -10.80
CA HIS A 52 6.72 11.94 -9.95
C HIS A 52 5.24 11.58 -9.76
N PRO A 53 4.89 10.28 -9.77
CA PRO A 53 3.51 9.86 -9.55
C PRO A 53 3.00 10.37 -8.19
N GLU A 54 1.82 10.98 -8.21
CA GLU A 54 1.14 11.43 -6.99
C GLU A 54 0.21 10.34 -6.48
N PHE A 55 0.29 10.06 -5.18
CA PHE A 55 -0.54 9.09 -4.48
C PHE A 55 -1.38 9.79 -3.42
N ARG A 56 -2.67 9.46 -3.37
CA ARG A 56 -3.61 9.96 -2.38
C ARG A 56 -4.01 8.84 -1.44
N TYR A 57 -4.12 9.17 -0.16
CA TYR A 57 -4.68 8.29 0.86
C TYR A 57 -6.09 7.81 0.46
N ARG A 58 -6.31 6.49 0.50
CA ARG A 58 -7.65 5.90 0.38
C ARG A 58 -8.22 5.51 1.73
N THR A 59 -7.53 4.63 2.45
CA THR A 59 -8.04 4.00 3.67
C THR A 59 -6.91 3.38 4.47
N GLU A 60 -7.16 3.13 5.75
CA GLU A 60 -6.29 2.39 6.64
C GLU A 60 -7.10 1.42 7.49
N PHE A 61 -6.46 0.35 7.95
CA PHE A 61 -7.05 -0.61 8.87
C PHE A 61 -5.99 -1.30 9.74
N GLN A 62 -6.39 -1.70 10.95
CA GLN A 62 -5.55 -2.51 11.82
C GLN A 62 -5.52 -3.96 11.30
N SER A 63 -4.35 -4.44 10.91
CA SER A 63 -4.16 -5.79 10.36
C SER A 63 -3.72 -6.79 11.41
N HIS A 64 -2.89 -6.39 12.37
CA HIS A 64 -2.37 -7.25 13.43
C HIS A 64 -2.42 -6.51 14.76
N GLU A 65 -2.60 -7.22 15.86
CA GLU A 65 -2.47 -6.70 17.22
C GLU A 65 -1.34 -7.45 17.96
N PRO A 66 -0.83 -6.94 19.09
CA PRO A 66 0.20 -7.64 19.84
C PRO A 66 -0.36 -8.94 20.41
N GLU A 67 0.38 -10.02 20.27
CA GLU A 67 0.00 -11.32 20.82
C GLU A 67 1.09 -11.88 21.75
N PHE A 68 0.74 -12.84 22.59
CA PHE A 68 1.68 -13.49 23.49
C PHE A 68 1.50 -15.00 23.51
N ASP A 69 2.58 -15.74 23.22
CA ASP A 69 2.63 -17.20 23.35
C ASP A 69 3.06 -17.57 24.78
N TYR A 70 2.09 -17.99 25.60
CA TYR A 70 2.33 -18.37 27.00
C TYR A 70 3.16 -19.64 27.18
N LEU A 71 3.15 -20.56 26.22
CA LEU A 71 3.90 -21.81 26.33
C LEU A 71 5.39 -21.58 26.06
N LYS A 72 5.70 -20.61 25.21
CA LYS A 72 7.07 -20.24 24.84
C LYS A 72 7.57 -18.99 25.55
N SER A 73 6.71 -18.31 26.32
CA SER A 73 6.98 -17.00 26.91
C SER A 73 7.51 -16.00 25.88
N LEU A 74 6.87 -15.96 24.71
CA LEU A 74 7.31 -15.17 23.56
C LEU A 74 6.27 -14.12 23.20
N GLU A 75 6.70 -12.86 23.14
CA GLU A 75 5.90 -11.78 22.57
C GLU A 75 5.92 -11.85 21.04
N ILE A 76 4.74 -11.69 20.44
CA ILE A 76 4.54 -11.67 19.00
C ILE A 76 4.24 -10.22 18.64
N GLU A 77 5.20 -9.57 17.98
CA GLU A 77 5.02 -8.21 17.51
C GLU A 77 3.92 -8.16 16.43
N GLU A 78 3.10 -7.13 16.52
CA GLU A 78 2.11 -6.75 15.50
C GLU A 78 2.73 -6.24 14.19
N LYS A 79 4.06 -6.08 14.15
CA LYS A 79 4.81 -5.57 13.01
C LYS A 79 4.47 -6.30 11.71
N ILE A 80 4.09 -5.53 10.71
CA ILE A 80 3.90 -6.07 9.36
C ILE A 80 5.27 -6.33 8.72
N ASN A 81 5.53 -7.60 8.40
CA ASN A 81 6.77 -8.04 7.78
C ASN A 81 6.72 -7.95 6.26
N LYS A 82 5.60 -8.33 5.65
CA LYS A 82 5.40 -8.30 4.20
C LYS A 82 3.94 -8.01 3.87
N ILE A 83 3.76 -7.39 2.72
CA ILE A 83 2.47 -7.14 2.08
C ILE A 83 2.55 -7.68 0.65
N ARG A 84 1.48 -8.36 0.20
CA ARG A 84 1.33 -8.92 -1.16
C ARG A 84 -0.04 -8.60 -1.73
N TRP A 85 -0.10 -7.81 -2.80
CA TRP A 85 -1.32 -7.65 -3.61
C TRP A 85 -1.67 -8.97 -4.31
N CYS A 86 -2.92 -9.38 -4.15
CA CYS A 86 -3.47 -10.54 -4.81
C CYS A 86 -4.12 -10.16 -6.13
N HIS A 87 -4.36 -11.15 -6.99
CA HIS A 87 -5.10 -10.91 -8.22
C HIS A 87 -6.52 -10.42 -7.90
N THR A 88 -6.93 -9.33 -8.53
CA THR A 88 -8.29 -8.81 -8.42
C THR A 88 -9.26 -9.85 -8.98
N SER A 89 -10.30 -10.15 -8.21
CA SER A 89 -11.40 -11.01 -8.63
C SER A 89 -12.71 -10.34 -8.26
N ASN A 90 -13.74 -10.51 -9.09
CA ASN A 90 -15.08 -9.96 -8.86
C ASN A 90 -15.10 -8.43 -8.65
N GLY A 91 -14.13 -7.69 -9.19
CA GLY A 91 -14.01 -6.24 -9.01
C GLY A 91 -13.55 -5.80 -7.62
N ALA A 92 -13.18 -6.73 -6.74
CA ALA A 92 -12.62 -6.44 -5.43
C ALA A 92 -11.09 -6.52 -5.44
N MET A 93 -10.47 -5.70 -4.58
CA MET A 93 -9.04 -5.74 -4.31
C MET A 93 -8.76 -6.62 -3.10
N PHE A 94 -7.68 -7.41 -3.18
CA PHE A 94 -7.27 -8.32 -2.13
C PHE A 94 -5.79 -8.11 -1.82
N LEU A 95 -5.46 -8.18 -0.54
CA LEU A 95 -4.11 -8.02 -0.02
C LEU A 95 -3.85 -9.12 1.01
N LEU A 96 -2.62 -9.61 1.06
CA LEU A 96 -2.12 -10.44 2.16
C LEU A 96 -1.09 -9.63 2.94
N SER A 97 -1.12 -9.74 4.25
CA SER A 97 -0.21 -9.04 5.17
C SER A 97 0.24 -10.02 6.23
N THR A 98 1.53 -10.11 6.51
CA THR A 98 2.06 -11.15 7.41
C THR A 98 2.80 -10.55 8.59
N ASN A 99 2.69 -11.13 9.78
CA ASN A 99 3.62 -10.94 10.89
C ASN A 99 4.50 -12.21 11.08
N ASP A 100 5.05 -12.45 12.26
CA ASP A 100 5.91 -13.62 12.55
C ASP A 100 5.14 -14.94 12.71
N LYS A 101 3.80 -14.90 12.85
CA LYS A 101 2.96 -16.06 13.18
C LYS A 101 1.71 -16.21 12.32
N THR A 102 1.21 -15.13 11.74
CA THR A 102 -0.06 -15.04 11.01
C THR A 102 0.10 -14.35 9.65
N VAL A 103 -0.86 -14.65 8.76
CA VAL A 103 -1.04 -14.10 7.41
C VAL A 103 -2.47 -13.59 7.29
#